data_AF-A0A9D9E9S4-F1
#
_entry.id   AF-A0A9D9E9S4-F1
#
_cell.length_a   1.000
_cell.length_b   1.000
_cell.length_c   1.000
_cell.angle_alpha   90.00
_cell.angle_beta   90.00
_cell.angle_gamma   90.00
#
_symmetry.space_group_name_H-M   'P 1'
#
loop_
_entity.id
_entity.type
_entity.pdbx_description
1 polymer ?
#
loop_
_entity_poly.entity_id
_entity_poly.type
_entity_poly.pdbx_seq_one_letter_code
_entity_poly.pdbx_strand_id
1 'polypeptide(L)'
;ITSTANSHVVEGDIADNEMGVDIGPKTIALFEDNLSDAQTVVWNGPMGVFEVDQFAKGTLAIGKYVGESKAISIVGGGDSTAAIQKLGLADEITHISTGGGASLKFLEGSELPGITVIDNK
;
A
#
# COMPACT_ATOMS: atom_id res chain seq x y z
N ILE A 1 12.67 -13.93 -6.52
CA ILE A 1 11.44 -14.12 -7.31
C ILE A 1 11.70 -13.50 -8.69
N THR A 2 11.56 -14.25 -9.78
CA THR A 2 11.85 -13.77 -11.15
C THR A 2 10.56 -13.56 -11.94
N SER A 3 10.61 -12.71 -12.97
CA SER A 3 9.50 -12.47 -13.89
C SER A 3 9.09 -13.69 -14.74
N THR A 4 9.85 -14.78 -14.66
CA THR A 4 9.64 -16.03 -15.38
C THR A 4 9.06 -17.14 -14.50
N ALA A 5 8.82 -16.88 -13.21
CA ALA A 5 8.23 -17.86 -12.31
C ALA A 5 6.78 -18.15 -12.72
N ASN A 6 6.41 -19.43 -12.83
CA ASN A 6 5.01 -19.84 -13.02
C ASN A 6 4.18 -19.39 -11.82
N SER A 7 2.98 -18.88 -12.07
CA SER A 7 2.08 -18.41 -11.03
C SER A 7 0.63 -18.75 -11.37
N HIS A 8 -0.18 -18.93 -10.34
CA HIS A 8 -1.61 -19.17 -10.44
C HIS A 8 -2.32 -18.62 -9.20
N VAL A 9 -3.64 -18.43 -9.31
CA VAL A 9 -4.46 -17.99 -8.18
C VAL A 9 -4.83 -19.22 -7.36
N VAL A 10 -4.60 -19.14 -6.05
CA VAL A 10 -4.98 -20.17 -5.08
C VAL A 10 -6.13 -19.64 -4.21
N GLU A 11 -7.11 -20.50 -3.95
CA GLU A 11 -8.15 -20.26 -2.95
C GLU A 11 -7.97 -21.25 -1.80
N GLY A 12 -7.94 -20.75 -0.56
CA GLY A 12 -7.65 -21.58 0.61
C GLY A 12 -6.14 -21.70 0.87
N ASP A 13 -5.69 -22.90 1.20
CA ASP A 13 -4.31 -23.14 1.63
C ASP A 13 -3.35 -23.22 0.43
N ILE A 14 -2.20 -22.55 0.57
CA ILE A 14 -1.09 -22.62 -0.38
C ILE A 14 -0.30 -23.91 -0.12
N ALA A 15 0.11 -24.62 -1.18
CA ALA A 15 0.90 -25.84 -1.04
C ALA A 15 2.28 -25.54 -0.40
N ASP A 16 2.82 -26.49 0.37
CA ASP A 16 4.08 -26.33 1.12
C ASP A 16 5.29 -25.90 0.27
N ASN A 17 5.27 -26.22 -1.02
CA ASN A 17 6.33 -25.90 -1.98
C ASN A 17 6.06 -24.62 -2.79
N GLU A 18 5.04 -23.85 -2.43
CA GLU A 18 4.63 -22.63 -3.09
C GLU A 18 4.73 -21.43 -2.14
N MET A 19 4.62 -20.22 -2.70
CA MET A 19 4.77 -18.97 -1.95
C MET A 19 3.71 -17.98 -2.41
N GLY A 20 3.03 -17.34 -1.45
CA GLY A 20 2.18 -16.19 -1.72
C GLY A 20 3.02 -14.97 -2.11
N VAL A 21 2.75 -14.39 -3.27
CA VAL A 21 3.55 -13.30 -3.85
C VAL A 21 2.74 -12.03 -4.18
N ASP A 22 1.41 -12.14 -4.20
CA ASP A 22 0.47 -11.04 -4.37
C ASP A 22 -0.91 -11.50 -3.84
N ILE A 23 -1.81 -10.55 -3.61
CA ILE A 23 -3.20 -10.86 -3.22
C ILE A 23 -4.04 -11.30 -4.43
N GLY A 24 -4.98 -12.22 -4.18
CA GLY A 24 -5.90 -12.72 -5.20
C GLY A 24 -7.06 -11.75 -5.51
N PRO A 25 -7.79 -11.97 -6.61
CA PRO A 25 -8.88 -11.10 -7.06
C PRO A 25 -10.02 -10.96 -6.05
N LYS A 26 -10.31 -12.01 -5.26
CA LYS A 26 -11.33 -11.95 -4.19
C LYS A 26 -10.92 -11.00 -3.06
N THR A 27 -9.64 -10.99 -2.71
CA THR A 27 -9.10 -10.08 -1.69
C THR A 27 -9.06 -8.64 -2.18
N ILE A 28 -8.76 -8.42 -3.46
CA ILE A 28 -8.85 -7.09 -4.08
C ILE A 28 -10.29 -6.56 -3.96
N ALA A 29 -11.28 -7.34 -4.40
CA ALA A 29 -12.69 -6.94 -4.31
C ALA A 29 -13.14 -6.67 -2.86
N LEU A 30 -12.65 -7.47 -1.91
CA LEU A 30 -12.91 -7.25 -0.48
C LEU A 30 -12.35 -5.91 -0.01
N PHE A 31 -11.11 -5.55 -0.38
CA PHE A 31 -10.56 -4.26 -0.01
C PHE A 31 -11.29 -3.09 -0.68
N GLU A 32 -11.64 -3.21 -1.96
CA GLU A 32 -12.41 -2.18 -2.66
C GLU A 32 -13.77 -1.91 -1.99
N ASP A 33 -14.43 -2.97 -1.51
CA ASP A 33 -15.69 -2.86 -0.77
C ASP A 33 -15.49 -2.17 0.59
N ASN A 34 -14.50 -2.61 1.38
CA ASN A 34 -14.20 -2.03 2.69
C ASN A 34 -13.66 -0.60 2.64
N LEU A 35 -13.09 -0.18 1.51
CA LEU A 35 -12.57 1.17 1.33
C LEU A 35 -13.62 2.13 0.75
N SER A 36 -14.82 1.65 0.39
CA SER A 36 -15.83 2.43 -0.36
C SER A 36 -16.52 3.52 0.42
N ASP A 37 -16.66 3.33 1.73
CA ASP A 37 -17.21 4.30 2.66
C ASP A 37 -16.13 4.96 3.54
N ALA A 38 -14.86 4.57 3.36
CA ALA A 38 -13.75 5.12 4.10
C ALA A 38 -13.64 6.64 3.85
N GLN A 39 -13.57 7.41 4.94
CA GLN A 39 -13.38 8.86 4.88
C GLN A 39 -11.90 9.25 4.90
N THR A 40 -11.06 8.38 5.44
CA THR A 40 -9.60 8.54 5.50
C THR A 40 -8.95 7.19 5.27
N VAL A 41 -7.92 7.16 4.42
CA VAL A 41 -7.11 5.98 4.14
C VAL A 41 -5.65 6.31 4.40
N VAL A 42 -4.99 5.52 5.24
CA VAL A 42 -3.54 5.55 5.42
C VAL A 42 -2.97 4.29 4.78
N TRP A 43 -2.16 4.45 3.73
CA TRP A 43 -1.57 3.32 3.01
C TRP A 43 -0.04 3.29 3.18
N ASN A 44 0.47 2.21 3.76
CA ASN A 44 1.90 1.99 4.00
C ASN A 44 2.29 0.52 3.77
N GLY A 45 2.82 0.24 2.59
CA GLY A 45 3.29 -1.07 2.12
C GLY A 45 2.50 -1.61 0.91
N PRO A 46 3.16 -2.23 -0.07
CA PRO A 46 2.50 -2.89 -1.20
C PRO A 46 1.76 -4.17 -0.76
N MET A 47 0.90 -4.70 -1.62
CA MET A 47 0.13 -5.92 -1.36
C MET A 47 0.87 -7.20 -1.79
N GLY A 48 1.92 -7.04 -2.59
CA GLY A 48 2.71 -8.10 -3.20
C GLY A 48 4.06 -7.59 -3.70
N VAL A 49 4.79 -8.45 -4.39
CA VAL A 49 6.13 -8.18 -4.95
C VAL A 49 6.01 -7.36 -6.24
N PHE A 50 5.54 -6.11 -6.10
CA PHE A 50 5.07 -5.27 -7.19
C PHE A 50 6.17 -4.80 -8.17
N GLU A 51 7.44 -4.99 -7.82
CA GLU A 51 8.59 -4.80 -8.68
C GLU A 51 8.61 -5.81 -9.84
N VAL A 52 7.90 -6.93 -9.68
CA VAL A 52 7.68 -7.93 -10.73
C VAL A 52 6.27 -7.76 -11.27
N ASP A 53 6.12 -7.36 -12.54
CA ASP A 53 4.81 -7.00 -13.11
C ASP A 53 3.73 -8.10 -12.98
N GLN A 54 4.11 -9.38 -13.03
CA GLN A 54 3.16 -10.48 -12.82
C GLN A 54 2.59 -10.55 -11.39
N PHE A 55 3.26 -9.93 -10.41
CA PHE A 55 2.92 -9.90 -8.98
C PHE A 55 2.58 -8.49 -8.47
N ALA A 56 2.27 -7.58 -9.39
CA ALA A 56 1.92 -6.20 -9.07
C ALA A 56 0.42 -5.93 -9.06
N LYS A 57 -0.43 -6.90 -9.42
CA LYS A 57 -1.85 -6.67 -9.69
C LYS A 57 -2.59 -6.18 -8.46
N GLY A 58 -2.35 -6.80 -7.30
CA GLY A 58 -2.95 -6.38 -6.04
C GLY A 58 -2.51 -4.98 -5.63
N THR A 59 -1.20 -4.72 -5.62
CA THR A 59 -0.66 -3.40 -5.28
C THR A 59 -1.20 -2.29 -6.18
N LEU A 60 -1.26 -2.53 -7.49
CA LEU A 60 -1.75 -1.54 -8.45
C LEU A 60 -3.26 -1.34 -8.34
N ALA A 61 -4.04 -2.39 -8.05
CA ALA A 61 -5.48 -2.26 -7.82
C ALA A 61 -5.78 -1.42 -6.58
N ILE A 62 -5.13 -1.71 -5.46
CA ILE A 62 -5.29 -0.91 -4.22
C ILE A 62 -4.80 0.51 -4.42
N GLY A 63 -3.63 0.70 -5.04
CA GLY A 63 -3.11 2.05 -5.31
C GLY A 63 -4.03 2.87 -6.20
N LYS A 64 -4.64 2.25 -7.22
CA LYS A 64 -5.62 2.89 -8.09
C LYS A 64 -6.85 3.32 -7.29
N TYR A 65 -7.37 2.42 -6.46
CA TYR A 65 -8.52 2.70 -5.62
C TYR A 65 -8.26 3.87 -4.67
N VAL A 66 -7.11 3.86 -3.98
CA VAL A 66 -6.70 4.94 -3.06
C VAL A 66 -6.57 6.27 -3.79
N GLY A 67 -6.00 6.27 -5.00
CA GLY A 67 -5.85 7.48 -5.82
C GLY A 67 -7.17 8.01 -6.40
N GLU A 68 -8.13 7.14 -6.71
CA GLU A 68 -9.44 7.53 -7.27
C GLU A 68 -10.50 7.80 -6.18
N SER A 69 -10.20 7.47 -4.92
CA SER A 69 -11.11 7.66 -3.79
C SER A 69 -11.25 9.15 -3.42
N LYS A 70 -12.42 9.51 -2.88
CA LYS A 70 -12.69 10.84 -2.30
C LYS A 70 -12.25 10.96 -0.84
N ALA A 71 -11.73 9.87 -0.26
CA ALA A 71 -11.19 9.87 1.08
C ALA A 71 -9.97 10.77 1.19
N ILE A 72 -9.69 11.27 2.39
CA ILE A 72 -8.37 11.81 2.71
C ILE A 72 -7.36 10.66 2.57
N SER A 73 -6.46 10.75 1.59
CA SER A 73 -5.47 9.71 1.31
C SER A 73 -4.08 10.11 1.81
N ILE A 74 -3.54 9.32 2.72
CA ILE A 74 -2.18 9.50 3.27
C ILE A 74 -1.36 8.29 2.83
N VAL A 75 -0.37 8.52 1.98
CA VAL A 75 0.55 7.47 1.52
C VAL A 75 1.89 7.64 2.22
N GLY A 76 2.33 6.57 2.89
CA GLY A 76 3.60 6.49 3.59
C GLY A 76 4.46 5.34 3.09
N GLY A 77 5.78 5.47 3.25
CA GLY A 77 6.75 4.47 2.81
C GLY A 77 7.15 4.62 1.34
N GLY A 78 8.40 4.24 1.04
CA GLY A 78 8.98 4.36 -0.31
C GLY A 78 8.23 3.52 -1.34
N ASP A 79 7.83 2.31 -0.99
CA ASP A 79 7.22 1.35 -1.91
C ASP A 79 5.79 1.73 -2.30
N SER A 80 4.94 2.13 -1.34
CA SER A 80 3.59 2.64 -1.66
C SER A 80 3.65 3.93 -2.48
N THR A 81 4.62 4.80 -2.19
CA THR A 81 4.85 6.02 -2.98
C THR A 81 5.25 5.66 -4.41
N ALA A 82 6.16 4.70 -4.60
CA ALA A 82 6.57 4.23 -5.92
C ALA A 82 5.41 3.57 -6.69
N ALA A 83 4.52 2.84 -6.01
CA ALA A 83 3.33 2.26 -6.62
C ALA A 83 2.36 3.33 -7.16
N ILE A 84 2.06 4.37 -6.37
CA ILE A 84 1.23 5.50 -6.81
C ILE A 84 1.87 6.25 -7.99
N GLN A 85 3.20 6.45 -7.94
CA GLN A 85 3.93 7.10 -9.04
C GLN A 85 3.88 6.26 -10.32
N LYS A 86 4.02 4.93 -10.22
CA LYS A 86 3.88 4.01 -11.36
C LYS A 86 2.49 4.08 -12.00
N LEU A 87 1.46 4.36 -11.21
CA LEU A 87 0.09 4.58 -11.68
C LEU A 87 -0.17 5.98 -12.26
N GLY A 88 0.75 6.93 -12.05
CA GLY A 88 0.55 8.33 -12.44
C GLY A 88 -0.50 9.06 -11.60
N LEU A 89 -0.77 8.60 -10.38
CA LEU A 89 -1.82 9.12 -9.50
C LEU A 89 -1.27 9.96 -8.34
N ALA A 90 0.00 10.37 -8.39
CA ALA A 90 0.64 11.09 -7.29
C ALA A 90 -0.06 12.42 -6.95
N ASP A 91 -0.57 13.12 -7.97
CA ASP A 91 -1.27 14.40 -7.81
C ASP A 91 -2.68 14.25 -7.21
N GLU A 92 -3.24 13.03 -7.24
CA GLU A 92 -4.56 12.72 -6.68
C GLU A 92 -4.50 12.34 -5.19
N ILE A 93 -3.30 12.10 -4.65
CA ILE A 93 -3.11 11.77 -3.24
C ILE A 93 -3.11 13.03 -2.38
N THR A 94 -3.89 13.02 -1.29
CA THR A 94 -4.02 14.17 -0.39
C THR A 94 -2.70 14.51 0.31
N HIS A 95 -1.97 13.48 0.76
CA HIS A 95 -0.64 13.66 1.35
C HIS A 95 0.28 12.46 1.08
N ILE A 96 1.42 12.73 0.44
CA ILE A 96 2.52 11.77 0.31
C ILE A 96 3.58 12.14 1.34
N SER A 97 3.81 11.25 2.31
CA SER A 97 4.82 11.48 3.32
C SER A 97 6.22 11.19 2.81
N THR A 98 7.14 12.14 3.01
CA THR A 98 8.57 11.99 2.77
C THR A 98 9.36 11.56 4.03
N GLY A 99 8.68 11.38 5.16
CA GLY A 99 9.32 11.04 6.44
C GLY A 99 9.82 9.59 6.53
N GLY A 100 9.45 8.73 5.57
CA GLY A 100 9.85 7.32 5.55
C GLY A 100 9.56 6.63 6.89
N GLY A 101 10.58 6.06 7.52
CA GLY A 101 10.45 5.42 8.83
C GLY A 101 10.03 6.36 9.97
N ALA A 102 10.25 7.67 9.87
CA ALA A 102 9.76 8.62 10.88
C ALA A 102 8.23 8.69 10.88
N SER A 103 7.59 8.65 9.70
CA SER A 103 6.13 8.66 9.61
C SER A 103 5.49 7.40 10.15
N LEU A 104 6.14 6.24 9.95
CA LEU A 104 5.67 4.99 10.54
C LEU A 104 5.78 5.03 12.07
N LYS A 105 6.92 5.46 12.61
CA LYS A 105 7.11 5.64 14.07
C LYS A 105 6.08 6.60 14.67
N PHE A 106 5.74 7.67 13.95
CA PHE A 106 4.69 8.58 14.35
C PHE A 106 3.32 7.91 14.39
N LEU A 107 2.96 7.12 13.36
CA LEU A 107 1.71 6.35 13.31
C LEU A 107 1.66 5.23 14.35
N GLU A 108 2.80 4.66 14.74
CA GLU A 108 2.93 3.72 15.86
C GLU A 108 2.70 4.39 17.24
N GLY A 109 2.60 5.73 17.28
CA GLY A 109 2.43 6.50 18.52
C GLY A 109 3.73 6.77 19.27
N SER A 110 4.88 6.55 18.64
CA SER A 110 6.18 6.85 19.25
C SER A 110 6.42 8.35 19.32
N GLU A 111 7.02 8.82 20.41
CA GLU A 111 7.55 10.19 20.46
C GLU A 111 8.70 10.33 19.46
N LEU A 112 8.62 11.36 18.62
CA LEU A 112 9.70 11.75 17.74
C LEU A 112 10.47 12.91 18.38
N PRO A 113 11.75 12.74 18.79
CA PRO A 113 12.49 13.77 19.52
C PRO A 113 12.51 15.14 18.83
N GLY A 114 12.57 15.15 17.50
CA GLY A 114 12.54 16.37 16.70
C GLY A 114 11.19 17.10 16.71
N ILE A 115 10.08 16.39 16.94
CA ILE A 115 8.74 16.98 17.13
C ILE A 115 8.59 17.43 18.59
N THR A 116 8.97 16.59 19.56
CA THR A 116 8.83 16.89 20.99
C THR A 116 9.53 18.18 21.41
N VAL A 117 10.68 18.51 20.82
CA VAL A 117 11.44 19.73 21.17
C VAL A 117 10.81 21.03 20.64
N ILE A 118 9.93 20.95 19.63
CA ILE A 118 9.24 22.11 19.03
C ILE A 118 7.75 22.16 19.34
N ASP A 119 7.21 21.12 19.98
CA ASP A 119 5.81 21.02 20.39
C ASP A 119 5.53 21.97 21.58
N ASN A 120 5.48 23.26 21.26
CA ASN A 120 5.05 24.32 22.16
C ASN A 120 3.53 24.44 22.08
N LYS A 121 2.81 23.56 22.78
CA LYS A 121 1.40 23.80 23.08
C LYS A 121 1.22 24.99 24.01
#